data_AF-A0A839Q431-F1
#
_entry.id   AF-A0A839Q431-F1
#
_cell.length_a   1.000
_cell.length_b   1.000
_cell.length_c   1.000
_cell.angle_alpha   90.00
_cell.angle_beta   90.00
_cell.angle_gamma   90.00
#
_symmetry.space_group_name_H-M   'P 1'
#
loop_
_entity.id
_entity.type
_entity.pdbx_description
1 polymer ?
#
loop_
_entity_poly.entity_id
_entity_poly.type
_entity_poly.pdbx_seq_one_letter_code
_entity_poly.pdbx_strand_id
1 'polypeptide(L)'
;MRVLGNHAHFKLPRWRDLLSAVGVVPGTPATAEELMRRGETILVFPGGGREVAKRKGEKYQLLWENRMGFARLAVKHGYPIVPFATVGAEDSLDVVVDTDNALWAPARRLFERVSGSPDLFPIVRGIGPTPIPRPERQYYWFGEPIATDDIATTDDRAVSEVRDRTKTAIEGGISFLLDEQRADPQRSVAARLFGPERRTTRPRSG
;
A
#
# COMPACT_ATOMS: atom_id res chain seq x y z
N MET A 1 -16.60 2.53 0.86
CA MET A 1 -15.16 2.57 0.53
C MET A 1 -14.86 1.51 -0.50
N ARG A 2 -14.27 1.90 -1.64
CA ARG A 2 -13.84 0.99 -2.73
C ARG A 2 -12.34 1.11 -2.93
N VAL A 3 -11.66 0.01 -3.24
CA VAL A 3 -10.20 0.02 -3.48
C VAL A 3 -9.94 -0.15 -4.98
N LEU A 4 -9.11 0.69 -5.58
CA LEU A 4 -8.72 0.50 -6.98
C LEU A 4 -7.61 -0.56 -7.09
N GLY A 5 -7.91 -1.70 -7.72
CA GLY A 5 -6.97 -2.80 -7.92
C GLY A 5 -6.33 -2.79 -9.31
N ASN A 6 -5.06 -3.21 -9.40
CA ASN A 6 -4.40 -3.40 -10.70
C ASN A 6 -5.19 -4.40 -11.57
N HIS A 7 -5.40 -4.07 -12.84
CA HIS A 7 -6.20 -4.84 -13.78
C HIS A 7 -5.68 -6.29 -13.97
N ALA A 8 -4.38 -6.52 -13.75
CA ALA A 8 -3.76 -7.85 -13.81
C ALA A 8 -4.37 -8.85 -12.80
N HIS A 9 -4.82 -8.38 -11.62
CA HIS A 9 -5.43 -9.27 -10.63
C HIS A 9 -6.79 -9.82 -11.06
N PHE A 10 -7.50 -9.13 -11.95
CA PHE A 10 -8.83 -9.53 -12.44
C PHE A 10 -8.78 -10.61 -13.53
N LYS A 11 -7.58 -10.97 -14.01
CA LYS A 11 -7.36 -12.09 -14.94
C LYS A 11 -7.31 -13.47 -14.26
N LEU A 12 -7.21 -13.52 -12.93
CA LEU A 12 -7.18 -14.75 -12.14
C LEU A 12 -8.57 -15.00 -11.51
N PRO A 13 -9.38 -15.97 -11.99
CA PRO A 13 -10.81 -16.05 -11.66
C PRO A 13 -11.12 -16.13 -10.16
N ARG A 14 -10.38 -16.93 -9.39
CA ARG A 14 -10.58 -17.09 -7.93
C ARG A 14 -10.04 -15.92 -7.10
N TRP A 15 -9.04 -15.21 -7.63
CA TRP A 15 -8.45 -14.04 -6.97
C TRP A 15 -9.32 -12.79 -7.20
N ARG A 16 -9.91 -12.67 -8.40
CA ARG A 16 -10.88 -11.64 -8.77
C ARG A 16 -12.10 -11.63 -7.86
N ASP A 17 -12.69 -12.80 -7.61
CA ASP A 17 -13.93 -12.89 -6.86
C ASP A 17 -13.69 -12.57 -5.36
N LEU A 18 -12.53 -12.96 -4.82
CA LEU A 18 -12.08 -12.57 -3.48
C LEU A 18 -11.86 -11.05 -3.37
N LEU A 19 -11.17 -10.46 -4.35
CA LEU A 19 -10.91 -9.02 -4.41
C LEU A 19 -12.22 -8.22 -4.52
N SER A 20 -13.16 -8.68 -5.35
CA SER A 20 -14.47 -8.04 -5.50
C SER A 20 -15.29 -8.11 -4.21
N ALA A 21 -15.22 -9.24 -3.48
CA ALA A 21 -15.89 -9.42 -2.20
C ALA A 21 -15.35 -8.48 -1.10
N VAL A 22 -14.07 -8.07 -1.17
CA VAL A 22 -13.48 -7.07 -0.26
C VAL A 22 -13.54 -5.63 -0.81
N GLY A 23 -14.35 -5.41 -1.86
CA GLY A 23 -14.61 -4.06 -2.40
C GLY A 23 -13.52 -3.51 -3.31
N VAL A 24 -12.62 -4.36 -3.82
CA VAL A 24 -11.62 -3.98 -4.83
C VAL A 24 -12.29 -3.97 -6.21
N VAL A 25 -12.24 -2.84 -6.89
CA VAL A 25 -12.78 -2.64 -8.23
C VAL A 25 -11.64 -2.47 -9.24
N PRO A 26 -11.88 -2.67 -10.55
CA PRO A 26 -10.87 -2.41 -11.57
C PRO A 26 -10.34 -0.97 -11.47
N GLY A 27 -9.02 -0.82 -11.36
CA GLY A 27 -8.33 0.47 -11.30
C GLY A 27 -8.26 1.17 -12.67
N THR A 28 -9.41 1.35 -13.33
CA THR A 28 -9.52 2.13 -14.57
C THR A 28 -10.02 3.54 -14.26
N PRO A 29 -9.63 4.56 -15.07
CA PRO A 29 -10.16 5.91 -14.91
C PRO A 29 -11.70 5.94 -14.94
N ALA A 30 -12.34 5.25 -15.89
CA ALA A 30 -13.80 5.22 -16.00
C ALA A 30 -14.50 4.68 -14.74
N THR A 31 -13.96 3.64 -14.11
CA THR A 31 -14.49 3.12 -12.84
C THR A 31 -14.33 4.12 -11.71
N ALA A 32 -13.16 4.77 -11.61
CA ALA A 32 -12.92 5.79 -10.60
C ALA A 32 -13.83 7.00 -10.78
N GLU A 33 -14.02 7.48 -12.02
CA GLU A 33 -14.93 8.60 -12.34
C GLU A 33 -16.38 8.30 -11.95
N GLU A 34 -16.88 7.10 -12.23
CA GLU A 34 -18.24 6.73 -11.84
C GLU A 34 -18.41 6.65 -10.32
N LEU A 35 -17.40 6.15 -9.60
CA LEU A 35 -17.41 6.16 -8.13
C LEU A 35 -17.37 7.59 -7.59
N MET A 36 -16.57 8.47 -8.19
CA MET A 36 -16.49 9.88 -7.82
C MET A 36 -17.82 10.61 -8.06
N ARG A 37 -18.45 10.37 -9.21
CA ARG A 37 -19.77 10.93 -9.54
C ARG A 37 -20.85 10.51 -8.53
N ARG A 38 -20.68 9.35 -7.90
CA ARG A 38 -21.59 8.81 -6.88
C ARG A 38 -21.27 9.27 -5.45
N GLY A 39 -20.24 10.10 -5.24
CA GLY A 39 -19.87 10.55 -3.90
C GLY A 39 -19.18 9.48 -3.05
N GLU A 40 -18.67 8.40 -3.65
CA GLU A 40 -18.08 7.28 -2.91
C GLU A 40 -16.63 7.59 -2.47
N THR A 41 -16.21 7.02 -1.33
CA THR A 41 -14.82 7.05 -0.87
C THR A 41 -13.98 5.99 -1.60
N ILE A 42 -12.82 6.40 -2.13
CA ILE A 42 -11.95 5.56 -2.95
C ILE A 42 -10.56 5.48 -2.31
N LEU A 43 -10.05 4.27 -2.08
CA LEU A 43 -8.66 4.02 -1.68
C LEU A 43 -7.82 3.73 -2.93
N VAL A 44 -6.70 4.43 -3.05
CA VAL A 44 -5.79 4.32 -4.18
C VAL A 44 -4.36 4.11 -3.69
N PHE A 45 -3.64 3.20 -4.35
CA PHE A 45 -2.19 3.00 -4.20
C PHE A 45 -1.49 3.47 -5.48
N PRO A 46 -0.92 4.70 -5.52
CA PRO A 46 -0.53 5.32 -6.78
C PRO A 46 0.59 4.63 -7.56
N GLY A 47 1.52 3.95 -6.89
CA GLY A 47 2.61 3.20 -7.56
C GLY A 47 2.20 1.82 -8.09
N GLY A 48 0.97 1.38 -7.83
CA GLY A 48 0.38 0.16 -8.41
C GLY A 48 1.25 -1.09 -8.22
N GLY A 49 1.38 -1.91 -9.27
CA GLY A 49 2.09 -3.19 -9.20
C GLY A 49 3.55 -3.11 -8.71
N ARG A 50 4.27 -2.01 -9.01
CA ARG A 50 5.67 -1.85 -8.60
C ARG A 50 5.84 -1.66 -7.10
N GLU A 51 4.90 -0.98 -6.45
CA GLU A 51 4.86 -0.84 -5.00
C GLU A 51 4.50 -2.15 -4.30
N VAL A 52 3.72 -3.01 -4.96
CA VAL A 52 3.41 -4.35 -4.47
C VAL A 52 4.61 -5.29 -4.64
N ALA A 53 5.33 -5.17 -5.76
CA ALA A 53 6.51 -5.96 -6.09
C ALA A 53 7.83 -5.28 -5.63
N LYS A 54 7.84 -4.77 -4.39
CA LYS A 54 9.05 -4.20 -3.78
C LYS A 54 10.15 -5.25 -3.64
N ARG A 55 11.37 -4.81 -3.89
CA ARG A 55 12.60 -5.61 -3.82
C ARG A 55 13.24 -5.47 -2.45
N LYS A 56 14.28 -6.26 -2.21
CA LYS A 56 15.08 -6.15 -0.99
C LYS A 56 15.63 -4.73 -0.85
N GLY A 57 15.40 -4.12 0.32
CA GLY A 57 15.86 -2.77 0.64
C GLY A 57 14.90 -1.64 0.24
N GLU A 58 13.78 -1.94 -0.41
CA GLU A 58 12.81 -0.93 -0.85
C GLU A 58 11.65 -0.73 0.14
N LYS A 59 11.79 -1.28 1.35
CA LYS A 59 10.75 -1.18 2.38
C LYS A 59 10.44 0.29 2.67
N TYR A 60 9.15 0.61 2.75
CA TYR A 60 8.63 1.93 3.07
C TYR A 60 8.99 3.04 2.07
N GLN A 61 9.41 2.69 0.85
CA GLN A 61 9.62 3.65 -0.24
C GLN A 61 8.38 3.76 -1.14
N LEU A 62 8.07 4.99 -1.59
CA LEU A 62 6.99 5.26 -2.54
C LEU A 62 7.52 5.24 -3.98
N LEU A 63 7.06 4.28 -4.78
CA LEU A 63 7.57 4.00 -6.12
C LEU A 63 6.57 4.42 -7.20
N TRP A 64 6.29 5.72 -7.24
CA TRP A 64 5.21 6.27 -8.07
C TRP A 64 5.64 6.60 -9.51
N GLU A 65 6.94 6.67 -9.80
CA GLU A 65 7.47 7.08 -11.11
C GLU A 65 6.74 8.35 -11.61
N ASN A 66 6.25 8.35 -12.85
CA ASN A 66 5.47 9.45 -13.46
C ASN A 66 3.94 9.25 -13.35
N ARG A 67 3.46 8.41 -12.42
CA ARG A 67 2.04 8.11 -12.28
C ARG A 67 1.32 9.26 -11.57
N MET A 68 0.43 9.91 -12.31
CA MET A 68 -0.33 11.08 -11.86
C MET A 68 -1.85 10.94 -12.02
N GLY A 69 -2.34 9.76 -12.41
CA GLY A 69 -3.75 9.53 -12.74
C GLY A 69 -4.71 9.82 -11.57
N PHE A 70 -4.33 9.45 -10.34
CA PHE A 70 -5.17 9.70 -9.17
C PHE A 70 -5.34 11.21 -8.91
N ALA A 71 -4.25 11.98 -9.00
CA ALA A 71 -4.26 13.42 -8.82
C ALA A 71 -5.07 14.10 -9.93
N ARG A 72 -4.93 13.65 -11.18
CA ARG A 72 -5.71 14.18 -12.31
C ARG A 72 -7.22 14.00 -12.10
N LEU A 73 -7.64 12.81 -11.64
CA LEU A 73 -9.04 12.52 -11.34
C LEU A 73 -9.55 13.34 -10.15
N ALA A 74 -8.74 13.46 -9.08
CA ALA A 74 -9.08 14.26 -7.92
C ALA A 74 -9.28 15.75 -8.26
N VAL A 75 -8.42 16.33 -9.10
CA VAL A 75 -8.58 17.70 -9.60
C VAL A 75 -9.80 17.83 -10.49
N LYS A 76 -9.96 16.93 -11.48
CA LYS A 76 -11.10 16.95 -12.42
C LYS A 76 -12.45 16.91 -11.72
N HIS A 77 -12.56 16.21 -10.60
CA HIS A 77 -13.81 16.01 -9.87
C HIS A 77 -13.93 16.81 -8.57
N GLY A 78 -12.95 17.67 -8.24
CA GLY A 78 -12.93 18.42 -6.97
C GLY A 78 -12.94 17.50 -5.74
N TYR A 79 -12.30 16.33 -5.84
CA TYR A 79 -12.30 15.30 -4.82
C TYR A 79 -11.13 15.48 -3.85
N PRO A 80 -11.37 15.73 -2.54
CA PRO A 80 -10.27 15.91 -1.60
C PRO A 80 -9.47 14.61 -1.41
N ILE A 81 -8.16 14.75 -1.25
CA ILE A 81 -7.25 13.63 -1.06
C ILE A 81 -6.85 13.58 0.42
N VAL A 82 -7.09 12.47 1.10
CA VAL A 82 -6.58 12.24 2.47
C VAL A 82 -5.33 11.36 2.38
N PRO A 83 -4.12 11.90 2.64
CA PRO A 83 -2.91 11.11 2.69
C PRO A 83 -3.00 10.05 3.79
N PHE A 84 -2.53 8.83 3.52
CA PHE A 84 -2.54 7.75 4.49
C PHE A 84 -1.26 6.92 4.37
N ALA A 85 -0.71 6.54 5.52
CA ALA A 85 0.50 5.74 5.61
C ALA A 85 0.31 4.57 6.58
N THR A 86 1.02 3.47 6.31
CA THR A 86 1.06 2.30 7.18
C THR A 86 2.49 1.83 7.38
N VAL A 87 2.82 1.43 8.60
CA VAL A 87 4.11 0.81 8.94
C VAL A 87 3.85 -0.51 9.67
N GLY A 88 4.68 -1.52 9.42
CA GLY A 88 4.61 -2.84 10.02
C GLY A 88 4.23 -3.97 9.07
N ALA A 89 3.36 -3.72 8.07
CA ALA A 89 2.98 -4.73 7.09
C ALA A 89 4.21 -5.24 6.32
N GLU A 90 5.09 -4.34 5.89
CA GLU A 90 6.32 -4.68 5.17
C GLU A 90 7.39 -5.32 6.06
N ASP A 91 7.23 -5.31 7.38
CA ASP A 91 8.12 -6.04 8.30
C ASP A 91 7.73 -7.52 8.46
N SER A 92 6.51 -7.89 8.07
CA SER A 92 5.99 -9.23 8.26
C SER A 92 6.65 -10.27 7.34
N LEU A 93 7.18 -9.82 6.20
CA LEU A 93 7.84 -10.64 5.19
C LEU A 93 9.13 -9.95 4.72
N ASP A 94 10.21 -10.72 4.63
CA ASP A 94 11.48 -10.29 4.03
C ASP A 94 11.65 -10.91 2.65
N VAL A 95 12.00 -10.09 1.67
CA VAL A 95 12.42 -10.58 0.34
C VAL A 95 13.80 -11.22 0.46
N VAL A 96 13.88 -12.51 0.11
CA VAL A 96 15.09 -13.34 0.20
C VAL A 96 15.82 -13.38 -1.14
N VAL A 97 15.08 -13.53 -2.23
CA VAL A 97 15.62 -13.56 -3.60
C VAL A 97 14.88 -12.54 -4.43
N ASP A 98 15.62 -11.55 -4.91
CA ASP A 98 15.13 -10.60 -5.90
C ASP A 98 15.01 -11.31 -7.26
N THR A 99 13.89 -11.12 -7.95
CA THR A 99 13.63 -11.74 -9.26
C THR A 99 14.40 -11.09 -10.41
N ASP A 100 15.24 -10.08 -10.13
CA ASP A 100 16.05 -9.35 -11.12
C ASP A 100 17.38 -10.03 -11.48
N ASN A 101 17.56 -11.28 -11.08
CA ASN A 101 18.69 -12.08 -11.54
C ASN A 101 18.44 -12.53 -12.99
N ALA A 102 19.35 -12.16 -13.90
CA ALA A 102 19.31 -12.47 -15.33
C ALA A 102 19.11 -13.97 -15.64
N LEU A 103 19.51 -14.85 -14.73
CA LEU A 103 19.27 -16.30 -14.83
C LEU A 103 17.77 -16.67 -14.92
N TRP A 104 16.87 -15.86 -14.35
CA TRP A 104 15.43 -16.13 -14.33
C TRP A 104 14.68 -15.47 -15.49
N ALA A 105 15.36 -14.75 -16.38
CA ALA A 105 14.74 -14.05 -17.51
C ALA A 105 13.84 -14.97 -18.39
N PRO A 106 14.22 -16.24 -18.70
CA PRO A 106 13.36 -17.13 -19.47
C PRO A 106 12.07 -17.49 -18.72
N ALA A 107 12.17 -17.76 -17.41
CA ALA A 107 11.03 -18.07 -16.56
C ALA A 107 10.11 -16.86 -16.36
N ARG A 108 10.69 -15.66 -16.19
CA ARG A 108 9.94 -14.39 -16.11
C ARG A 108 9.15 -14.14 -17.39
N ARG A 109 9.76 -14.34 -18.56
CA ARG A 109 9.10 -14.15 -19.86
C ARG A 109 7.99 -15.17 -20.12
N LEU A 110 8.15 -16.41 -19.64
CA LEU A 110 7.09 -17.42 -19.69
C LEU A 110 5.94 -17.07 -18.74
N PHE A 111 6.26 -16.66 -17.51
CA PHE A 111 5.25 -16.22 -16.55
C PHE A 111 4.50 -15.00 -17.04
N GLU A 112 5.17 -13.98 -17.57
CA GLU A 112 4.56 -12.78 -18.14
C GLU A 112 3.57 -13.11 -19.25
N ARG A 113 3.88 -14.08 -20.12
CA ARG A 113 2.94 -14.55 -21.17
C ARG A 113 1.67 -15.18 -20.58
N VAL A 114 1.77 -15.82 -19.42
CA VAL A 114 0.64 -16.51 -18.76
C VAL A 114 -0.14 -15.56 -17.85
N SER A 115 0.55 -14.70 -17.10
CA SER A 115 -0.02 -13.83 -16.06
C SER A 115 -0.34 -12.42 -16.57
N GLY A 116 0.29 -11.97 -17.65
CA GLY A 116 0.20 -10.61 -18.17
C GLY A 116 0.90 -9.56 -17.31
N SER A 117 1.79 -9.97 -16.39
CA SER A 117 2.63 -9.08 -15.59
C SER A 117 4.08 -9.58 -15.55
N PRO A 118 5.07 -8.71 -15.78
CA PRO A 118 6.49 -9.08 -15.66
C PRO A 118 6.95 -9.25 -14.20
N ASP A 119 6.11 -8.86 -13.24
CA ASP A 119 6.43 -8.85 -11.81
C ASP A 119 6.20 -10.25 -11.23
N LEU A 120 7.25 -11.07 -11.25
CA LEU A 120 7.30 -12.34 -10.51
C LEU A 120 7.26 -12.05 -9.01
N PHE A 121 6.38 -12.76 -8.28
CA PHE A 121 6.36 -12.68 -6.81
C PHE A 121 7.74 -13.06 -6.26
N PRO A 122 8.35 -12.20 -5.42
CA PRO A 122 9.65 -12.51 -4.82
C PRO A 122 9.54 -13.73 -3.90
N ILE A 123 10.65 -14.46 -3.73
CA ILE A 123 10.73 -15.46 -2.67
C ILE A 123 10.82 -14.71 -1.34
N VAL A 124 9.83 -14.90 -0.49
CA VAL A 124 9.71 -14.23 0.81
C VAL A 124 9.85 -15.21 1.96
N ARG A 125 10.31 -14.71 3.11
CA ARG A 125 10.29 -15.43 4.39
C ARG A 125 9.69 -14.56 5.49
N GLY A 126 8.94 -15.17 6.40
CA GLY A 126 8.45 -14.52 7.62
C GLY A 126 8.92 -15.27 8.86
N ILE A 127 8.19 -16.31 9.26
CA ILE A 127 8.53 -17.16 10.43
C ILE A 127 9.51 -18.25 10.00
N GLY A 128 10.75 -18.18 10.50
CA GLY A 128 11.81 -19.13 10.14
C GLY A 128 12.08 -19.12 8.62
N PRO A 129 12.15 -20.28 7.94
CA PRO A 129 12.28 -20.38 6.49
C PRO A 129 10.94 -20.34 5.74
N THR A 130 9.80 -20.14 6.43
CA THR A 130 8.47 -20.27 5.84
C THR A 130 7.96 -18.94 5.24
N PRO A 131 7.04 -18.99 4.27
CA PRO A 131 6.37 -17.78 3.74
C PRO A 131 5.26 -17.26 4.67
N ILE A 132 5.11 -17.81 5.88
CA ILE A 132 4.09 -17.39 6.84
C ILE A 132 4.51 -16.03 7.41
N PRO A 133 3.69 -14.96 7.28
CA PRO A 133 4.03 -13.63 7.78
C PRO A 133 4.29 -13.62 9.29
N ARG A 134 5.30 -12.86 9.73
CA ARG A 134 5.53 -12.62 11.15
C ARG A 134 4.40 -11.78 11.75
N PRO A 135 4.01 -12.04 13.01
CA PRO A 135 3.05 -11.19 13.71
C PRO A 135 3.68 -9.84 14.07
N GLU A 136 3.52 -8.86 13.17
CA GLU A 136 4.02 -7.49 13.34
C GLU A 136 2.90 -6.52 13.75
N ARG A 137 3.24 -5.55 14.60
CA ARG A 137 2.30 -4.47 14.94
C ARG A 137 2.11 -3.56 13.73
N GLN A 138 0.85 -3.25 13.44
CA GLN A 138 0.48 -2.32 12.37
C GLN A 138 0.25 -0.94 12.96
N TYR A 139 0.87 0.05 12.34
CA TYR A 139 0.71 1.46 12.65
C TYR A 139 0.04 2.15 11.47
N TYR A 140 -0.85 3.08 11.77
CA TYR A 140 -1.68 3.76 10.80
C TYR A 140 -1.62 5.26 11.06
N TRP A 141 -1.44 6.03 9.99
CA TRP A 141 -1.42 7.49 10.05
C TRP A 141 -2.30 8.05 8.94
N PHE A 142 -3.10 9.05 9.28
CA PHE A 142 -3.94 9.80 8.36
C PHE A 142 -3.51 11.26 8.41
N GLY A 143 -3.19 11.83 7.26
CA GLY A 143 -2.77 13.21 7.11
C GLY A 143 -3.94 14.17 6.97
N GLU A 144 -3.60 15.46 6.94
CA GLU A 144 -4.57 16.52 6.65
C GLU A 144 -5.11 16.40 5.21
N PRO A 145 -6.41 16.58 4.98
CA PRO A 145 -6.99 16.57 3.64
C PRO A 145 -6.36 17.64 2.72
N ILE A 146 -6.01 17.23 1.51
CA ILE A 146 -5.55 18.11 0.43
C ILE A 146 -6.78 18.42 -0.44
N ALA A 147 -7.24 19.66 -0.37
CA ALA A 147 -8.28 20.18 -1.24
C ALA A 147 -7.79 20.25 -2.70
N THR A 148 -8.71 20.03 -3.64
CA THR A 148 -8.45 20.05 -5.09
C THR A 148 -9.53 20.79 -5.87
N ASP A 149 -10.56 21.28 -5.19
CA ASP A 149 -11.73 21.95 -5.75
C ASP A 149 -11.45 23.40 -6.17
N ASP A 150 -10.38 24.00 -5.66
CA ASP A 150 -9.88 25.32 -6.03
C ASP A 150 -8.91 25.31 -7.23
N ILE A 151 -8.56 24.12 -7.74
CA ILE A 151 -7.61 23.97 -8.84
C ILE A 151 -8.34 24.03 -10.19
N ALA A 152 -8.15 25.14 -10.90
CA ALA A 152 -8.92 25.45 -12.12
C ALA A 152 -8.56 24.64 -13.37
N THR A 153 -7.43 23.91 -13.37
CA THR A 153 -6.87 23.24 -14.56
C THR A 153 -6.35 21.85 -14.24
N THR A 154 -6.49 20.92 -15.19
CA THR A 154 -5.94 19.57 -15.12
C THR A 154 -4.68 19.42 -15.97
N ASP A 155 -3.95 20.51 -16.23
CA ASP A 155 -2.65 20.44 -16.89
C ASP A 155 -1.63 19.69 -16.04
N ASP A 156 -0.56 19.22 -16.70
CA ASP A 156 0.40 18.32 -16.06
C ASP A 156 1.15 18.96 -14.90
N ARG A 157 1.30 20.30 -14.90
CA ARG A 157 1.97 21.02 -13.82
C ARG A 157 1.09 21.06 -12.57
N ALA A 158 -0.15 21.51 -12.69
CA ALA A 158 -1.08 21.56 -11.57
C ALA A 158 -1.30 20.15 -10.98
N VAL A 159 -1.44 19.16 -11.85
CA VAL A 159 -1.60 17.76 -11.45
C VAL A 159 -0.33 17.20 -10.79
N SER A 160 0.87 17.53 -11.29
CA SER A 160 2.12 17.09 -10.65
C SER A 160 2.30 17.71 -9.28
N GLU A 161 1.93 18.98 -9.08
CA GLU A 161 1.99 19.66 -7.79
C GLU A 161 1.10 18.96 -6.73
N VAL A 162 -0.13 18.57 -7.10
CA VAL A 162 -1.02 17.79 -6.22
C VAL A 162 -0.44 16.42 -5.91
N ARG A 163 0.10 15.74 -6.93
CA ARG A 163 0.73 14.41 -6.77
C ARG A 163 1.94 14.50 -5.84
N ASP A 164 2.78 15.51 -6.00
CA ASP A 164 4.01 15.69 -5.22
C ASP A 164 3.70 16.09 -3.78
N ARG A 165 2.76 17.02 -3.55
CA ARG A 165 2.29 17.37 -2.21
C ARG A 165 1.72 16.15 -1.47
N THR A 166 0.94 15.32 -2.17
CA THR A 166 0.41 14.07 -1.61
C THR A 166 1.54 13.11 -1.26
N LYS A 167 2.52 12.94 -2.17
CA LYS A 167 3.67 12.06 -1.96
C LYS A 167 4.47 12.49 -0.73
N THR A 168 4.82 13.77 -0.64
CA THR A 168 5.56 14.34 0.50
C THR A 168 4.81 14.18 1.81
N ALA A 169 3.48 14.37 1.83
CA ALA A 169 2.67 14.14 3.03
C ALA A 169 2.72 12.68 3.50
N ILE A 170 2.62 11.72 2.56
CA ILE A 170 2.73 10.29 2.89
C ILE A 170 4.13 9.93 3.37
N GLU A 171 5.19 10.46 2.73
CA GLU A 171 6.58 10.25 3.17
C GLU A 171 6.81 10.77 4.60
N GLY A 172 6.26 11.94 4.92
CA GLY A 172 6.25 12.49 6.28
C GLY A 172 5.52 11.59 7.27
N GLY A 173 4.33 11.08 6.91
CA GLY A 173 3.57 10.13 7.70
C GLY A 173 4.30 8.80 7.93
N ILE A 174 4.97 8.27 6.90
CA ILE A 174 5.82 7.07 7.01
C ILE A 174 6.97 7.32 7.99
N SER A 175 7.66 8.46 7.86
CA SER A 175 8.76 8.82 8.75
C SER A 175 8.28 8.87 10.21
N PHE A 176 7.18 9.57 10.46
CA PHE A 176 6.55 9.64 11.78
C PHE A 176 6.23 8.24 12.34
N LEU A 177 5.58 7.39 11.55
CA LEU A 177 5.22 6.05 11.98
C LEU A 177 6.42 5.13 12.22
N LEU A 178 7.52 5.31 11.48
CA LEU A 178 8.76 4.56 11.73
C LEU A 178 9.39 4.96 13.07
N ASP A 179 9.32 6.24 13.44
CA ASP A 179 9.79 6.71 14.74
C ASP A 179 8.90 6.19 15.88
N GLU A 180 7.58 6.23 15.71
CA GLU A 180 6.62 5.60 16.64
C GLU A 180 6.90 4.09 16.80
N GLN A 181 7.15 3.39 15.69
CA GLN A 181 7.46 1.96 15.73
C GLN A 181 8.77 1.66 16.47
N ARG A 182 9.80 2.50 16.30
CA ARG A 182 11.09 2.35 16.99
C ARG A 182 10.95 2.61 18.49
N ALA A 183 10.09 3.55 18.87
CA ALA A 183 9.84 3.90 20.26
C ALA A 183 8.89 2.94 20.98
N ASP A 184 8.07 2.15 20.25
CA ASP A 184 7.05 1.29 20.87
C ASP A 184 7.67 0.12 21.68
N PRO A 185 7.56 0.15 23.03
CA PRO A 185 8.06 -0.95 23.88
C PRO A 185 7.25 -2.23 23.71
N GLN A 186 6.04 -2.15 23.14
CA GLN A 186 5.12 -3.25 22.92
C GLN A 186 5.11 -3.75 21.47
N ARG A 187 6.09 -3.36 20.65
CA ARG A 187 6.15 -3.78 19.24
C ARG A 187 6.10 -5.31 19.10
N SER A 188 6.94 -6.02 19.86
CA SER A 188 7.05 -7.48 19.74
C SER A 188 5.89 -8.20 20.44
N VAL A 189 5.53 -9.39 19.93
CA VAL A 189 4.55 -10.26 20.60
C VAL A 189 5.03 -10.63 22.01
N ALA A 190 6.31 -10.91 22.18
CA ALA A 190 6.91 -11.25 23.47
C ALA A 190 6.75 -10.10 24.48
N ALA A 191 7.03 -8.85 24.07
CA ALA A 191 6.86 -7.69 24.93
C ALA A 191 5.40 -7.48 25.36
N ARG A 192 4.42 -7.81 24.50
CA ARG A 192 3.00 -7.71 24.85
C ARG A 192 2.52 -8.81 25.78
N LEU A 193 3.07 -10.01 25.66
CA LEU A 193 2.68 -11.15 26.48
C LEU A 193 3.37 -11.17 27.84
N PHE A 194 4.64 -10.74 27.88
CA PHE A 194 5.50 -10.88 29.05
C PHE A 194 6.05 -9.56 29.61
N GLY A 195 5.65 -8.43 29.01
CA GLY A 195 6.10 -7.10 29.42
C GLY A 195 5.54 -6.64 30.78
N PRO A 196 6.20 -5.63 31.38
CA PRO A 196 5.92 -5.19 32.76
C PRO A 196 4.50 -4.67 32.97
N GLU A 197 3.83 -4.15 31.94
CA GLU A 197 2.47 -3.60 32.05
C GLU A 197 1.38 -4.66 32.33
N ARG A 198 1.63 -5.95 32.08
CA ARG A 198 0.72 -7.02 32.50
C ARG A 198 0.97 -7.54 33.93
N ARG A 199 2.07 -7.16 34.57
CA ARG A 199 2.38 -7.59 35.96
C ARG A 199 1.57 -6.84 37.02
N THR A 200 0.84 -5.79 36.64
CA THR A 200 0.07 -4.94 37.58
C THR A 200 -1.42 -5.30 37.68
N THR A 201 -1.96 -6.20 36.85
CA THR A 201 -3.33 -6.68 36.98
C THR A 201 -3.41 -7.94 37.85
N ARG A 202 -3.10 -7.79 39.15
CA ARG A 202 -3.51 -8.79 40.17
C ARG A 202 -5.04 -8.66 40.36
N PRO A 203 -5.82 -9.74 40.45
CA PRO A 203 -7.25 -9.62 40.68
C PRO A 203 -7.48 -8.92 42.02
N ARG A 204 -8.31 -7.87 42.05
CA ARG A 204 -8.86 -7.38 43.30
C ARG A 204 -9.77 -8.49 43.82
N SER A 205 -9.30 -9.18 44.86
CA SER A 205 -10.14 -10.02 45.70
C SER A 205 -11.23 -9.14 46.31
N GLY A 206 -12.46 -9.37 45.86
CA GLY A 206 -13.69 -8.95 46.53
C GLY A 206 -14.48 -10.20 46.89
#